data_AF-A0A365ZGK3-F1
#
_entry.id   AF-A0A365ZGK3-F1
#
_cell.length_a   1.000
_cell.length_b   1.000
_cell.length_c   1.000
_cell.angle_alpha   90.00
_cell.angle_beta   90.00
_cell.angle_gamma   90.00
#
_symmetry.space_group_name_H-M   'P 1'
#
loop_
_entity.id
_entity.type
_entity.pdbx_description
1 polymer ?
#
loop_
_entity_poly.entity_id
_entity_poly.type
_entity_poly.pdbx_seq_one_letter_code
_entity_poly.pdbx_strand_id
1 'polypeptide(L)'
;MSEEKAADARLGEALRELWAAIRVQHPDLPEASPVVAGPKARTGGFLLGSLTARHRENPLREGAEATLVALLHEAAHLTAERLGEQDTSNRGHFHNQIFRRHAESLGLAVAEDDPTKRGGGRRGWARLTLPPATAQRYATPVRDLEAALQTYPAPAQDTPPPRGYVKIWCQCRTLRAAPSEAARGGVFCTHCEHYLTADGPVSAD
;
A
#
# COMPACT_ATOMS: atom_id res chain seq x y z
N MET A 1 10.45 -24.18 -11.68
CA MET A 1 9.73 -22.97 -11.21
C MET A 1 10.77 -21.88 -11.01
N SER A 2 10.51 -20.63 -11.40
CA SER A 2 11.45 -19.54 -11.12
C SER A 2 11.55 -19.30 -9.61
N GLU A 3 12.70 -18.79 -9.15
CA GLU A 3 12.95 -18.43 -7.75
C GLU A 3 11.91 -17.45 -7.20
N GLU A 4 11.51 -16.47 -8.02
CA GLU A 4 10.44 -15.51 -7.75
C GLU A 4 9.09 -16.19 -7.47
N LYS A 5 8.70 -17.18 -8.30
CA LYS A 5 7.44 -17.93 -8.10
C LYS A 5 7.46 -18.74 -6.81
N ALA A 6 8.63 -19.25 -6.41
CA ALA A 6 8.79 -19.96 -5.15
C ALA A 6 8.71 -18.99 -3.95
N ALA A 7 9.28 -17.80 -4.05
CA ALA A 7 9.17 -16.75 -3.03
C ALA A 7 7.73 -16.28 -2.85
N ASP A 8 7.00 -16.06 -3.94
CA ASP A 8 5.57 -15.73 -3.94
C ASP A 8 4.73 -16.80 -3.24
N ALA A 9 4.99 -18.07 -3.54
CA ALA A 9 4.28 -19.19 -2.91
C ALA A 9 4.54 -19.24 -1.40
N ARG A 10 5.79 -19.08 -0.96
CA ARG A 10 6.15 -19.07 0.47
C ARG A 10 5.52 -17.92 1.22
N LEU A 11 5.59 -16.70 0.68
CA LEU A 11 5.02 -15.52 1.33
C LEU A 11 3.49 -15.60 1.38
N GLY A 12 2.86 -16.06 0.29
CA GLY A 12 1.42 -16.28 0.24
C GLY A 12 0.94 -17.35 1.22
N GLU A 13 1.71 -18.42 1.44
CA GLU A 13 1.41 -19.43 2.45
C GLU A 13 1.53 -18.87 3.86
N ALA A 14 2.62 -18.16 4.18
CA ALA A 14 2.80 -17.57 5.50
C ALA A 14 1.68 -16.57 5.85
N LEU A 15 1.19 -15.82 4.86
CA LEU A 15 0.02 -14.93 5.03
C LEU A 15 -1.28 -15.70 5.29
N ARG A 16 -1.48 -16.86 4.64
CA ARG A 16 -2.64 -17.73 4.89
C ARG A 16 -2.58 -18.34 6.28
N GLU A 17 -1.42 -18.84 6.70
CA GLU A 17 -1.19 -19.41 8.03
C GLU A 17 -1.40 -18.37 9.13
N LEU A 18 -0.91 -17.13 8.93
CA LEU A 18 -1.17 -16.04 9.86
C LEU A 18 -2.66 -15.72 9.97
N TRP A 19 -3.39 -15.67 8.85
CA TRP A 19 -4.84 -15.46 8.87
C TRP A 19 -5.57 -16.62 9.55
N ALA A 20 -5.18 -17.87 9.27
CA ALA A 20 -5.75 -19.05 9.92
C ALA A 20 -5.54 -19.01 11.44
N ALA A 21 -4.36 -18.60 11.90
CA ALA A 21 -4.07 -18.44 13.33
C ALA A 21 -4.95 -17.37 13.99
N ILE A 22 -5.22 -16.24 13.31
CA ILE A 22 -6.18 -15.22 13.78
C ILE A 22 -7.57 -15.83 13.90
N ARG A 23 -8.03 -16.61 12.90
CA ARG A 23 -9.33 -17.27 12.94
C ARG A 23 -9.48 -18.32 14.03
N VAL A 24 -8.41 -19.02 14.40
CA VAL A 24 -8.46 -19.96 15.55
C VAL A 24 -8.85 -19.22 16.83
N GLN A 25 -8.40 -17.98 17.01
CA GLN A 25 -8.75 -17.14 18.16
C GLN A 25 -10.11 -16.44 17.97
N HIS A 26 -10.52 -16.22 16.72
CA HIS A 26 -11.70 -15.45 16.35
C HIS A 26 -12.50 -16.23 15.28
N PRO A 27 -13.19 -17.32 15.66
CA PRO A 27 -13.80 -18.27 14.72
C PRO A 27 -14.93 -17.66 13.87
N ASP A 28 -15.46 -16.51 14.28
CA ASP A 28 -16.48 -15.77 13.54
C ASP A 28 -15.95 -15.01 12.31
N LEU A 29 -14.62 -14.92 12.15
CA LEU A 29 -14.01 -14.30 10.98
C LEU A 29 -14.12 -15.19 9.73
N PRO A 30 -14.29 -14.58 8.54
CA PRO A 30 -14.42 -15.33 7.29
C PRO A 30 -13.17 -16.14 6.96
N GLU A 31 -13.35 -17.25 6.24
CA GLU A 31 -12.25 -18.09 5.79
C GLU A 31 -11.32 -17.38 4.80
N ALA A 32 -11.91 -16.65 3.85
CA ALA A 32 -11.15 -15.84 2.92
C ALA A 32 -10.38 -14.72 3.65
N SER A 33 -9.08 -14.66 3.42
CA SER A 33 -8.22 -13.59 3.95
C SER A 33 -8.52 -12.25 3.26
N PRO A 34 -8.49 -11.13 3.99
CA PRO A 34 -8.64 -9.78 3.40
C PRO A 34 -7.41 -9.34 2.59
N VAL A 35 -6.36 -10.17 2.54
CA VAL A 35 -5.18 -9.92 1.71
C VAL A 35 -5.60 -9.86 0.25
N VAL A 36 -5.48 -8.68 -0.35
CA VAL A 36 -5.60 -8.50 -1.79
C VAL A 36 -4.27 -9.01 -2.35
N ALA A 37 -4.31 -10.15 -3.05
CA ALA A 37 -3.17 -10.57 -3.85
C ALA A 37 -2.78 -9.39 -4.76
N GLY A 38 -1.56 -8.88 -4.61
CA GLY A 38 -1.10 -7.68 -5.31
C GLY A 38 -1.37 -7.81 -6.81
N PRO A 39 -1.74 -6.71 -7.50
CA PRO A 39 -1.99 -6.76 -8.94
C PRO A 39 -0.71 -7.25 -9.63
N LYS A 40 -0.88 -7.95 -10.75
CA LYS A 40 0.16 -8.41 -11.70
C LYS A 40 1.11 -7.27 -12.14
N ALA A 41 1.91 -6.73 -11.24
CA ALA A 41 2.79 -5.60 -11.46
C ALA A 41 4.20 -6.15 -11.59
N ARG A 42 4.61 -6.28 -12.86
CA ARG A 42 5.96 -6.14 -13.40
C ARG A 42 7.03 -6.00 -12.30
N THR A 43 7.76 -7.09 -12.04
CA THR A 43 8.97 -7.19 -11.20
C THR A 43 8.85 -6.56 -9.79
N GLY A 44 8.69 -7.40 -8.76
CA GLY A 44 8.72 -7.01 -7.34
C GLY A 44 7.55 -7.47 -6.46
N GLY A 45 6.60 -8.23 -7.05
CA GLY A 45 5.65 -9.09 -6.34
C GLY A 45 4.83 -8.47 -5.19
N PHE A 46 4.53 -9.25 -4.14
CA PHE A 46 3.65 -8.88 -3.01
C PHE A 46 4.04 -7.58 -2.29
N LEU A 47 5.29 -7.11 -2.40
CA LEU A 47 5.78 -5.91 -1.74
C LEU A 47 5.43 -4.59 -2.46
N LEU A 48 4.89 -4.64 -3.68
CA LEU A 48 4.58 -3.45 -4.48
C LEU A 48 3.11 -3.03 -4.44
N GLY A 49 2.20 -3.93 -4.09
CA GLY A 49 0.76 -3.65 -3.96
C GLY A 49 0.36 -3.25 -2.54
N SER A 50 -0.87 -2.75 -2.37
CA SER A 50 -1.52 -2.71 -1.05
C SER A 50 -1.74 -4.13 -0.53
N LEU A 51 -1.48 -4.38 0.76
CA LEU A 51 -1.77 -5.69 1.35
C LEU A 51 -3.27 -5.97 1.37
N THR A 52 -4.09 -4.95 1.67
CA THR A 52 -5.55 -5.04 1.74
C THR A 52 -6.17 -3.84 1.03
N ALA A 53 -7.49 -3.85 0.82
CA ALA A 53 -8.18 -2.72 0.19
C ALA A 53 -8.10 -1.40 0.98
N ARG A 54 -7.84 -1.43 2.29
CA ARG A 54 -7.84 -0.24 3.16
C ARG A 54 -6.44 0.25 3.53
N HIS A 55 -5.41 -0.58 3.35
CA HIS A 55 -4.01 -0.20 3.60
C HIS A 55 -3.36 0.44 2.36
N ARG A 56 -3.10 1.75 2.42
CA ARG A 56 -2.40 2.48 1.35
C ARG A 56 -0.90 2.17 1.30
N GLU A 57 -0.29 2.00 2.47
CA GLU A 57 1.09 1.55 2.62
C GLU A 57 1.08 0.03 2.83
N ASN A 58 2.10 -0.66 2.31
CA ASN A 58 2.18 -2.11 2.43
C ASN A 58 2.95 -2.49 3.70
N PRO A 59 2.27 -3.00 4.75
CA PRO A 59 2.91 -3.33 6.01
C PRO A 59 3.92 -4.48 5.90
N LEU A 60 3.91 -5.27 4.81
CA LEU A 60 4.96 -6.26 4.54
C LEU A 60 6.34 -5.61 4.43
N ARG A 61 6.41 -4.32 4.04
CA ARG A 61 7.67 -3.56 3.98
C ARG A 61 8.19 -3.14 5.35
N GLU A 62 7.31 -3.08 6.35
CA GLU A 62 7.63 -2.73 7.72
C GLU A 62 7.95 -3.98 8.56
N GLY A 63 7.47 -5.15 8.14
CA GLY A 63 7.81 -6.45 8.72
C GLY A 63 6.59 -7.28 9.12
N ALA A 64 6.86 -8.46 9.69
CA ALA A 64 5.80 -9.40 10.04
C ALA A 64 4.83 -8.88 11.12
N GLU A 65 5.32 -8.16 12.13
CA GLU A 65 4.47 -7.59 13.20
C GLU A 65 3.56 -6.47 12.68
N ALA A 66 4.07 -5.58 11.83
CA ALA A 66 3.26 -4.55 11.18
C ALA A 66 2.17 -5.20 10.31
N THR A 67 2.49 -6.30 9.64
CA THR A 67 1.53 -7.09 8.85
C THR A 67 0.45 -7.70 9.75
N LEU A 68 0.81 -8.26 10.91
CA LEU A 68 -0.16 -8.74 11.89
C LEU A 68 -1.10 -7.62 12.36
N VAL A 69 -0.57 -6.44 12.70
CA VAL A 69 -1.38 -5.28 13.10
C VAL A 69 -2.38 -4.91 12.00
N ALA A 70 -1.94 -4.90 10.74
CA ALA A 70 -2.82 -4.62 9.60
C ALA A 70 -3.91 -5.68 9.43
N LEU A 71 -3.60 -6.97 9.58
CA LEU A 71 -4.62 -8.03 9.49
C LEU A 71 -5.62 -7.97 10.65
N LEU A 72 -5.17 -7.64 11.87
CA LEU A 72 -6.06 -7.44 13.02
C LEU A 72 -6.93 -6.17 12.85
N HIS A 73 -6.41 -5.12 12.21
CA HIS A 73 -7.19 -3.94 11.82
C HIS A 73 -8.33 -4.33 10.87
N GLU A 74 -8.04 -5.12 9.83
CA GLU A 74 -9.06 -5.58 8.89
C GLU A 74 -10.06 -6.54 9.54
N ALA A 75 -9.61 -7.41 10.44
CA ALA A 75 -10.49 -8.26 11.23
C ALA A 75 -11.48 -7.44 12.08
N ALA A 76 -11.08 -6.26 12.58
CA ALA A 76 -11.99 -5.38 13.32
C ALA A 76 -13.12 -4.86 12.42
N HIS A 77 -12.77 -4.44 11.20
CA HIS A 77 -13.75 -4.02 10.19
C HIS A 77 -14.69 -5.18 9.79
N LEU A 78 -14.15 -6.36 9.53
CA LEU A 78 -14.94 -7.55 9.18
C LEU A 78 -15.89 -7.97 10.31
N THR A 79 -15.45 -7.80 11.57
CA THR A 79 -16.29 -8.07 12.75
C THR A 79 -17.46 -7.09 12.80
N ALA A 80 -17.21 -5.79 12.62
CA ALA A 80 -18.26 -4.79 12.59
C ALA A 80 -19.25 -5.03 11.44
N GLU A 81 -18.74 -5.31 10.24
CA GLU A 81 -19.55 -5.60 9.04
C GLU A 81 -20.47 -6.81 9.27
N ARG A 82 -19.94 -7.91 9.81
CA ARG A 82 -20.74 -9.09 10.15
C ARG A 82 -21.84 -8.79 11.16
N LEU A 83 -21.57 -7.92 12.13
CA LEU A 83 -22.54 -7.52 13.16
C LEU A 83 -23.51 -6.42 12.68
N GLY A 84 -23.36 -5.93 11.44
CA GLY A 84 -24.17 -4.83 10.92
C GLY A 84 -23.89 -3.49 11.60
N GLU A 85 -22.70 -3.32 12.18
CA GLU A 85 -22.32 -2.13 12.92
C GLU A 85 -21.49 -1.18 12.05
N GLN A 86 -21.80 0.12 12.12
CA GLN A 86 -21.04 1.15 11.42
C GLN A 86 -19.84 1.59 12.27
N ASP A 87 -18.66 1.05 11.98
CA ASP A 87 -17.42 1.28 12.74
C ASP A 87 -16.55 2.44 12.24
N THR A 88 -16.94 3.03 11.12
CA THR A 88 -16.29 4.21 10.55
C THR A 88 -17.29 5.30 10.20
N SER A 89 -16.83 6.54 10.24
CA SER A 89 -17.56 7.71 9.77
C SER A 89 -16.72 8.49 8.76
N ASN A 90 -17.26 9.61 8.25
CA ASN A 90 -16.57 10.45 7.26
C ASN A 90 -16.08 9.64 6.04
N ARG A 91 -16.99 8.91 5.39
CA ARG A 91 -16.71 8.07 4.21
C ARG A 91 -15.58 7.04 4.45
N GLY A 92 -15.51 6.49 5.65
CA GLY A 92 -14.52 5.47 6.01
C GLY A 92 -13.18 6.03 6.50
N HIS A 93 -13.03 7.35 6.61
CA HIS A 93 -11.78 7.98 7.03
C HIS A 93 -11.60 8.11 8.54
N PHE A 94 -12.68 8.03 9.31
CA PHE A 94 -12.64 8.21 10.77
C PHE A 94 -13.07 6.93 11.48
N HIS A 95 -12.14 6.31 12.20
CA HIS A 95 -12.39 5.14 13.05
C HIS A 95 -13.07 5.57 14.35
N ASN A 96 -14.28 5.06 14.60
CA ASN A 96 -15.08 5.47 15.76
C ASN A 96 -14.91 4.50 16.96
N GLN A 97 -15.73 4.65 18.00
CA GLN A 97 -15.67 3.82 19.20
C GLN A 97 -16.00 2.34 18.96
N ILE A 98 -16.82 2.04 17.95
CA ILE A 98 -17.15 0.66 17.55
C ILE A 98 -15.90 0.00 16.98
N PHE A 99 -15.18 0.67 16.09
CA PHE A 99 -13.90 0.16 15.58
C PHE A 99 -12.92 -0.10 16.72
N ARG A 100 -12.75 0.89 17.62
CA ARG A 100 -11.87 0.75 18.78
C ARG A 100 -12.19 -0.51 19.57
N ARG A 101 -13.47 -0.71 19.92
CA ARG A 101 -13.92 -1.87 20.70
C ARG A 101 -13.57 -3.20 20.03
N HIS A 102 -13.76 -3.30 18.72
CA HIS A 102 -13.43 -4.52 17.98
C HIS A 102 -11.92 -4.73 17.83
N ALA A 103 -11.16 -3.66 17.57
CA ALA A 103 -9.70 -3.75 17.53
C ALA A 103 -9.11 -4.16 18.90
N GLU A 104 -9.65 -3.63 20.00
CA GLU A 104 -9.27 -4.02 21.37
C GLU A 104 -9.66 -5.48 21.67
N SER A 105 -10.83 -5.96 21.24
CA SER A 105 -11.25 -7.35 21.45
C SER A 105 -10.40 -8.36 20.67
N LEU A 106 -9.82 -7.93 19.54
CA LEU A 106 -8.84 -8.68 18.74
C LEU A 106 -7.42 -8.62 19.31
N GLY A 107 -7.21 -7.88 20.40
CA GLY A 107 -5.95 -7.80 21.13
C GLY A 107 -5.02 -6.67 20.68
N LEU A 108 -5.49 -5.67 19.94
CA LEU A 108 -4.71 -4.45 19.68
C LEU A 108 -4.85 -3.46 20.84
N ALA A 109 -3.80 -2.68 21.07
CA ALA A 109 -3.92 -1.45 21.85
C ALA A 109 -4.26 -0.30 20.90
N VAL A 110 -5.29 0.47 21.26
CA VAL A 110 -5.88 1.49 20.40
C VAL A 110 -5.83 2.85 21.09
N ALA A 111 -5.39 3.86 20.36
CA ALA A 111 -5.39 5.24 20.78
C ALA A 111 -5.92 6.14 19.66
N GLU A 112 -6.34 7.36 20.04
CA GLU A 112 -6.67 8.37 19.05
C GLU A 112 -5.42 8.76 18.24
N ASP A 113 -5.63 9.02 16.95
CA ASP A 113 -4.60 9.58 16.10
C ASP A 113 -4.26 11.00 16.54
N ASP A 114 -3.00 11.39 16.38
CA ASP A 114 -2.56 12.73 16.78
C ASP A 114 -3.02 13.76 15.75
N PRO A 115 -3.95 14.67 16.11
CA PRO A 115 -4.51 15.65 15.18
C PRO A 115 -3.49 16.71 14.75
N THR A 116 -2.30 16.75 15.37
CA THR A 116 -1.23 17.70 15.06
C THR A 116 -0.21 17.15 14.07
N LYS A 117 -0.30 15.87 13.68
CA LYS A 117 0.61 15.28 12.69
C LYS A 117 0.49 15.97 11.33
N ARG A 118 1.63 16.38 10.78
CA ARG A 118 1.73 17.03 9.47
C ARG A 118 1.19 16.10 8.37
N GLY A 119 0.09 16.51 7.72
CA GLY A 119 -0.59 15.73 6.69
C GLY A 119 -1.62 14.70 7.20
N GLY A 120 -1.82 14.58 8.51
CA GLY A 120 -2.81 13.69 9.12
C GLY A 120 -4.08 14.44 9.50
N GLY A 121 -5.19 14.20 8.80
CA GLY A 121 -6.51 14.60 9.31
C GLY A 121 -6.87 13.81 10.57
N ARG A 122 -7.87 14.26 11.34
CA ARG A 122 -8.42 13.48 12.47
C ARG A 122 -8.95 12.14 11.94
N ARG A 123 -8.24 11.04 12.21
CA ARG A 123 -8.63 9.67 11.83
C ARG A 123 -9.35 8.89 12.93
N GLY A 124 -9.63 9.54 14.07
CA GLY A 124 -10.28 8.89 15.21
C GLY A 124 -9.34 7.88 15.88
N TRP A 125 -9.84 6.70 16.23
CA TRP A 125 -9.12 5.63 16.94
C TRP A 125 -8.18 4.82 16.04
N ALA A 126 -7.33 5.50 15.27
CA ALA A 126 -6.52 4.90 14.22
C ALA A 126 -5.07 4.58 14.63
N ARG A 127 -4.63 4.97 15.83
CA ARG A 127 -3.28 4.62 16.33
C ARG A 127 -3.34 3.24 16.97
N LEU A 128 -2.72 2.27 16.31
CA LEU A 128 -2.70 0.88 16.73
C LEU A 128 -1.29 0.46 17.11
N THR A 129 -1.15 -0.25 18.22
CA THR A 129 0.09 -0.91 18.62
C THR A 129 -0.18 -2.37 18.94
N LEU A 130 0.84 -3.22 18.79
CA LEU A 130 0.78 -4.63 19.10
C LEU A 130 1.24 -4.85 20.56
N PRO A 131 0.34 -5.19 21.50
CA PRO A 131 0.73 -5.49 22.87
C PRO A 131 1.62 -6.75 22.91
N PRO A 132 2.56 -6.85 23.87
CA PRO A 132 3.44 -8.03 23.98
C PRO A 132 2.69 -9.36 24.12
N ALA A 133 1.55 -9.38 24.83
CA ALA A 133 0.75 -10.59 24.97
C ALA A 133 0.15 -11.07 23.64
N THR A 134 -0.24 -10.12 22.77
CA THR A 134 -0.76 -10.41 21.43
C THR A 134 0.38 -10.84 20.50
N ALA A 135 1.53 -10.17 20.56
CA ALA A 135 2.72 -10.60 19.83
C ALA A 135 3.12 -12.04 20.20
N GLN A 136 3.13 -12.37 21.50
CA GLN A 136 3.44 -13.70 22.00
C GLN A 136 2.42 -14.75 21.51
N ARG A 137 1.13 -14.41 21.46
CA ARG A 137 0.06 -15.31 20.99
C ARG A 137 0.28 -15.72 19.53
N TYR A 138 0.75 -14.80 18.70
CA TYR A 138 0.98 -15.02 17.27
C TYR A 138 2.46 -15.26 16.92
N ALA A 139 3.33 -15.53 17.90
CA ALA A 139 4.77 -15.57 17.70
C ALA A 139 5.23 -16.59 16.64
N THR A 140 4.58 -17.76 16.56
CA THR A 140 4.91 -18.77 15.54
C THR A 140 4.60 -18.31 14.12
N PRO A 141 3.34 -17.99 13.75
CA PRO A 141 3.04 -17.55 12.39
C PRO A 141 3.71 -16.21 12.04
N VAL A 142 3.97 -15.33 13.02
CA VAL A 142 4.76 -14.10 12.80
C VAL A 142 6.20 -14.42 12.42
N ARG A 143 6.85 -15.38 13.11
CA ARG A 143 8.21 -15.81 12.76
C ARG A 143 8.26 -16.46 11.37
N ASP A 144 7.26 -17.25 11.02
CA ASP A 144 7.22 -17.93 9.72
C ASP A 144 7.02 -16.90 8.58
N LEU A 145 6.19 -15.88 8.81
CA LEU A 145 6.08 -14.73 7.91
C LEU A 145 7.38 -13.94 7.79
N GLU A 146 8.05 -13.67 8.91
CA GLU A 146 9.33 -12.96 8.93
C GLU A 146 10.40 -13.72 8.14
N ALA A 147 10.48 -15.05 8.29
CA ALA A 147 11.37 -15.90 7.50
C ALA A 147 11.03 -15.85 6.00
N ALA A 148 9.75 -15.83 5.65
CA ALA A 148 9.32 -15.66 4.26
C ALA A 148 9.74 -14.30 3.69
N LEU A 149 9.56 -13.21 4.45
CA LEU A 149 9.95 -11.86 4.08
C LEU A 149 11.47 -11.71 3.87
N GLN A 150 12.29 -12.29 4.75
CA GLN A 150 13.75 -12.24 4.65
C GLN A 150 14.31 -12.91 3.40
N THR A 151 13.60 -13.91 2.87
CA THR A 151 13.97 -14.59 1.62
C THR A 151 13.26 -14.03 0.39
N TYR A 152 12.42 -13.00 0.57
CA TYR A 152 11.66 -12.41 -0.52
C TYR A 152 12.55 -11.43 -1.31
N PRO A 153 12.59 -11.53 -2.64
CA PRO A 153 13.43 -10.65 -3.43
C PRO A 153 13.02 -9.19 -3.20
N ALA A 154 14.01 -8.33 -2.93
CA ALA A 154 13.76 -6.90 -2.89
C ALA A 154 13.12 -6.47 -4.21
N PRO A 155 12.10 -5.60 -4.20
CA PRO A 155 11.56 -5.08 -5.44
C PRO A 155 12.71 -4.42 -6.19
N ALA A 156 12.82 -4.71 -7.50
CA ALA A 156 13.72 -3.95 -8.34
C ALA A 156 13.39 -2.47 -8.11
N GLN A 157 14.41 -1.66 -7.78
CA GLN A 157 14.22 -0.22 -7.75
C GLN A 157 13.97 0.23 -9.19
N ASP A 158 12.73 0.09 -9.65
CA ASP A 158 12.24 0.83 -10.78
C ASP A 158 12.35 2.28 -10.35
N THR A 159 13.45 2.92 -10.78
CA THR A 159 13.55 4.36 -10.75
C THR A 159 12.32 4.81 -11.55
N PRO A 160 11.30 5.41 -10.94
CA PRO A 160 10.16 5.86 -11.71
C PRO A 160 10.72 6.74 -12.82
N PRO A 161 10.35 6.52 -14.10
CA PRO A 161 10.86 7.37 -15.17
C PRO A 161 10.61 8.80 -14.72
N PRO A 162 11.64 9.67 -14.77
CA PRO A 162 11.61 10.94 -14.07
C PRO A 162 10.29 11.63 -14.38
N ARG A 163 9.48 11.86 -13.33
CA ARG A 163 8.25 12.65 -13.43
C ARG A 163 8.64 14.12 -13.60
N GLY A 164 9.26 14.41 -14.72
CA GLY A 164 9.69 15.73 -15.12
C GLY A 164 9.27 15.89 -16.55
N TYR A 165 8.12 16.51 -16.77
CA TYR A 165 7.86 17.05 -18.09
C TYR A 165 8.98 18.03 -18.42
N VAL A 166 9.66 17.82 -19.53
CA VAL A 166 10.71 18.70 -20.02
C VAL A 166 10.08 19.85 -20.79
N LYS A 167 10.72 21.03 -20.76
CA LYS A 167 10.30 22.15 -21.59
C LYS A 167 10.67 21.85 -23.04
N ILE A 168 9.72 22.06 -23.93
CA ILE A 168 9.95 22.10 -25.38
C ILE A 168 9.53 23.48 -25.91
N TRP A 169 10.21 23.96 -26.93
CA TRP A 169 10.12 25.35 -27.38
C TRP A 169 9.73 25.42 -28.86
N CYS A 170 8.64 26.13 -29.21
CA CYS A 170 8.50 26.76 -30.55
C CYS A 170 9.01 28.21 -30.41
N GLN A 171 9.41 28.79 -31.53
CA GLN A 171 9.54 30.24 -31.74
C GLN A 171 8.41 31.08 -31.11
N CYS A 172 7.15 30.57 -31.07
CA CYS A 172 6.00 31.32 -30.54
C CYS A 172 5.57 30.96 -29.11
N ARG A 173 6.02 29.84 -28.53
CA ARG A 173 5.55 29.38 -27.20
C ARG A 173 6.43 28.29 -26.59
N THR A 174 6.26 28.10 -25.28
CA THR A 174 6.84 26.98 -24.54
C THR A 174 5.76 26.01 -24.10
N LEU A 175 5.98 24.70 -24.31
CA LEU A 175 5.13 23.62 -23.80
C LEU A 175 5.94 22.68 -22.90
N ARG A 176 5.25 21.74 -22.26
CA ARG A 176 5.84 20.69 -21.43
C ARG A 176 5.43 19.33 -21.96
N ALA A 177 6.40 18.45 -22.21
CA ALA A 177 6.18 17.11 -22.76
C ALA A 177 6.94 16.05 -21.96
N ALA A 178 6.46 14.80 -22.00
CA ALA A 178 7.20 13.69 -21.40
C ALA A 178 8.56 13.55 -22.13
N PRO A 179 9.66 13.20 -21.44
CA PRO A 179 10.98 13.10 -22.08
C PRO A 179 11.00 12.16 -23.29
N SER A 180 10.27 11.05 -23.22
CA SER A 180 10.13 10.10 -24.34
C SER A 180 9.42 10.69 -25.55
N GLU A 181 8.48 11.61 -25.34
CA GLU A 181 7.75 12.27 -26.43
C GLU A 181 8.57 13.41 -27.03
N ALA A 182 9.31 14.17 -26.21
CA ALA A 182 10.26 15.16 -26.69
C ALA A 182 11.37 14.55 -27.57
N ALA A 183 11.82 13.33 -27.22
CA ALA A 183 12.85 12.60 -27.96
C ALA A 183 12.39 12.03 -29.32
N ARG A 184 11.08 11.98 -29.61
CA ARG A 184 10.51 11.40 -30.84
C ARG A 184 10.56 12.31 -32.07
N GLY A 185 11.20 13.48 -31.97
CA GLY A 185 11.36 14.39 -33.10
C GLY A 185 10.43 15.60 -33.12
N GLY A 186 9.85 15.96 -31.96
CA GLY A 186 9.16 17.24 -31.75
C GLY A 186 7.66 17.24 -32.10
N VAL A 187 6.93 18.12 -31.44
CA VAL A 187 5.49 18.35 -31.67
C VAL A 187 5.35 19.45 -32.73
N PHE A 188 4.53 19.26 -33.76
CA PHE A 188 4.29 20.29 -34.77
C PHE A 188 3.31 21.35 -34.24
N CYS A 189 3.70 22.63 -34.28
CA CYS A 189 2.82 23.72 -33.92
C CYS A 189 2.08 24.25 -35.15
N THR A 190 0.78 24.02 -35.23
CA THR A 190 -0.06 24.52 -36.33
C THR A 190 -0.25 26.04 -36.36
N HIS A 191 0.27 26.77 -35.35
CA HIS A 191 0.18 28.22 -35.30
C HIS A 191 1.40 28.91 -35.92
N CYS A 192 2.60 28.48 -35.54
CA CYS A 192 3.86 28.99 -36.09
C CYS A 192 4.36 28.16 -37.28
N GLU A 193 3.75 27.00 -37.56
CA GLU A 193 4.20 26.01 -38.55
C GLU A 193 5.63 25.49 -38.33
N HIS A 194 6.09 25.51 -37.08
CA HIS A 194 7.41 25.01 -36.67
C HIS A 194 7.28 23.88 -35.65
N TYR A 195 8.26 22.98 -35.64
CA TYR A 195 8.38 21.93 -34.64
C TYR A 195 8.91 22.49 -33.31
N LEU A 196 8.35 22.00 -32.21
CA LEU A 196 8.88 22.26 -30.88
C LEU A 196 10.09 21.37 -30.59
N THR A 197 11.18 21.94 -30.09
CA THR A 197 12.42 21.20 -29.78
C THR A 197 12.79 21.28 -28.29
N ALA A 198 13.62 20.35 -27.83
CA ALA A 198 14.14 20.36 -26.45
C ALA A 198 15.37 21.27 -26.27
N ASP A 199 15.98 21.74 -27.37
CA ASP A 199 17.30 22.38 -27.40
C ASP A 199 17.28 23.88 -27.07
N GLY A 200 16.16 24.40 -26.57
CA GLY A 200 15.99 25.81 -26.20
C GLY A 200 15.18 26.61 -27.24
N PRO A 201 14.96 27.91 -27.00
CA PRO A 201 14.20 28.76 -27.91
C PRO A 201 14.88 28.79 -29.28
N VAL A 202 14.15 28.36 -30.30
CA VAL A 202 14.57 28.51 -31.69
C VAL A 202 14.43 30.00 -32.03
N SER A 203 15.51 30.64 -32.46
CA SER A 203 15.48 32.04 -32.90
C SER A 203 14.49 32.19 -34.06
N ALA A 204 13.71 33.27 -34.04
CA ALA A 204 12.94 33.69 -35.20
C ALA A 204 13.88 34.51 -36.09
N ASP A 205 14.17 34.01 -37.28
CA ASP A 205 14.73 34.82 -38.37
C ASP A 205 13.63 35.71 -38.98
#